data_AF-A0A7Y5Q931-F1
#
_entry.id   AF-A0A7Y5Q931-F1
#
_cell.length_a   1.000
_cell.length_b   1.000
_cell.length_c   1.000
_cell.angle_alpha   90.00
_cell.angle_beta   90.00
_cell.angle_gamma   90.00
#
_symmetry.space_group_name_H-M   'P 1'
#
loop_
_entity.id
_entity.type
_entity.pdbx_description
1 polymer ?
#
loop_
_entity_poly.entity_id
_entity_poly.type
_entity_poly.pdbx_seq_one_letter_code
_entity_poly.pdbx_strand_id
1 'polypeptide(L)'
;FGGLCLHQDLVPTLMELMAVDAGVEFDGRSLAAVWRGEVASHYSECYITECTWMRKEGWRTPQWKLIRALEPDFHFKPEIELYNLVTDPLELNNVAEQEPGVVEALTNRMRAWVAQREQAKGITNPMYTNLKWTGVKEGPFQSSQEAYDTQYIGSAKQAAKLQAGNKDDKKD
;
A
#
# COMPACT_ATOMS: atom_id res chain seq x y z
N PHE A 1 -3.64 -22.44 6.17
CA PHE A 1 -4.28 -21.27 5.54
C PHE A 1 -3.26 -20.15 5.46
N GLY A 2 -2.95 -19.63 4.27
CA GLY A 2 -1.89 -18.61 4.09
C GLY A 2 -1.85 -17.98 2.70
N GLY A 3 -2.95 -18.03 1.95
CA GLY A 3 -3.06 -17.41 0.63
C GLY A 3 -3.14 -15.89 0.70
N LEU A 4 -2.76 -15.22 -0.38
CA LEU A 4 -2.87 -13.77 -0.49
C LEU A 4 -4.35 -13.40 -0.70
N CYS A 5 -4.87 -12.53 0.16
CA CYS A 5 -6.20 -11.94 0.02
C CYS A 5 -6.05 -10.42 -0.12
N LEU A 6 -6.97 -9.79 -0.84
CA LEU A 6 -6.96 -8.36 -1.09
C LEU A 6 -8.20 -7.71 -0.48
N HIS A 7 -8.12 -6.42 -0.16
CA HIS A 7 -9.25 -5.69 0.45
C HIS A 7 -10.50 -5.73 -0.44
N GLN A 8 -10.32 -5.69 -1.77
CA GLN A 8 -11.39 -5.79 -2.76
C GLN A 8 -12.18 -7.10 -2.73
N ASP A 9 -11.67 -8.14 -2.07
CA ASP A 9 -12.34 -9.43 -1.94
C ASP A 9 -13.47 -9.40 -0.89
N LEU A 10 -13.48 -8.39 -0.02
CA LEU A 10 -14.43 -8.31 1.10
C LEU A 10 -15.88 -8.23 0.60
N VAL A 11 -16.16 -7.31 -0.31
CA VAL A 11 -17.54 -7.08 -0.81
C VAL A 11 -18.10 -8.30 -1.54
N PRO A 12 -17.44 -8.90 -2.55
CA PRO A 12 -17.97 -10.09 -3.21
C PRO A 12 -18.13 -11.28 -2.24
N THR A 13 -17.26 -11.40 -1.23
CA THR A 13 -17.42 -12.42 -0.18
C THR A 13 -18.71 -12.21 0.61
N LEU A 14 -18.99 -10.98 1.05
CA LEU A 14 -20.21 -10.67 1.80
C LEU A 14 -21.47 -10.89 0.94
N MET A 15 -21.44 -10.51 -0.34
CA MET A 15 -22.56 -10.73 -1.25
C MET A 15 -22.88 -12.22 -1.44
N GLU A 16 -21.86 -13.07 -1.64
CA GLU A 16 -22.05 -14.53 -1.71
C GLU A 16 -22.66 -15.08 -0.42
N LEU A 17 -22.10 -14.70 0.75
CA LEU A 17 -22.55 -15.22 2.04
C LEU A 17 -23.98 -14.80 2.39
N MET A 18 -24.42 -13.62 1.94
CA MET A 18 -25.78 -13.12 2.13
C MET A 18 -26.76 -13.60 1.04
N ALA A 19 -26.28 -14.33 0.03
CA ALA A 19 -27.05 -14.71 -1.15
C ALA A 19 -27.71 -13.49 -1.85
N VAL A 20 -26.98 -12.38 -1.93
CA VAL A 20 -27.41 -11.14 -2.59
C VAL A 20 -26.72 -11.00 -3.94
N ASP A 21 -27.50 -10.85 -5.00
CA ASP A 21 -26.99 -10.44 -6.31
C ASP A 21 -26.82 -8.91 -6.33
N ALA A 22 -25.58 -8.45 -6.45
CA ALA A 22 -25.26 -7.03 -6.52
C ALA A 22 -25.52 -6.42 -7.90
N GLY A 23 -25.77 -7.24 -8.94
CA GLY A 23 -25.99 -6.78 -10.30
C GLY A 23 -24.77 -6.08 -10.94
N VAL A 24 -23.58 -6.27 -10.38
CA VAL A 24 -22.33 -5.66 -10.82
C VAL A 24 -21.17 -6.64 -10.72
N GLU A 25 -20.15 -6.45 -11.55
CA GLU A 25 -18.88 -7.16 -11.42
C GLU A 25 -17.97 -6.48 -10.39
N PHE A 26 -17.31 -7.28 -9.57
CA PHE A 26 -16.32 -6.80 -8.59
C PHE A 26 -14.90 -6.98 -9.13
N ASP A 27 -13.98 -6.07 -8.78
CA ASP A 27 -12.54 -6.25 -9.06
C ASP A 27 -11.93 -7.41 -8.22
N GLY A 28 -12.50 -7.68 -7.03
CA GLY A 28 -12.10 -8.79 -6.15
C GLY A 28 -12.89 -10.08 -6.37
N ARG A 29 -12.54 -11.13 -5.60
CA ARG A 29 -13.20 -12.44 -5.64
C ARG A 29 -13.63 -12.88 -4.26
N SER A 30 -14.75 -13.59 -4.17
CA SER A 30 -15.20 -14.14 -2.89
C SER A 30 -14.18 -15.12 -2.32
N LEU A 31 -13.87 -14.95 -1.04
CA LEU A 31 -12.95 -15.82 -0.28
C LEU A 31 -13.60 -17.12 0.19
N ALA A 32 -14.90 -17.31 -0.04
CA ALA A 32 -15.61 -18.49 0.45
C ALA A 32 -15.00 -19.80 -0.09
N ALA A 33 -14.57 -19.82 -1.36
CA ALA A 33 -13.85 -20.96 -1.95
C ALA A 33 -12.50 -21.23 -1.28
N VAL A 34 -11.79 -20.17 -0.84
CA VAL A 34 -10.53 -20.29 -0.09
C VAL A 34 -10.78 -20.91 1.28
N TRP A 35 -11.84 -20.47 1.97
CA TRP A 35 -12.18 -20.95 3.31
C TRP A 35 -12.71 -22.38 3.30
N ARG A 36 -13.45 -22.76 2.25
CA ARG A 36 -13.90 -24.14 2.00
C ARG A 36 -12.75 -25.07 1.57
N GLY A 37 -11.56 -24.54 1.31
CA GLY A 37 -10.39 -25.32 0.87
C GLY A 37 -10.47 -25.78 -0.59
N GLU A 38 -11.37 -25.21 -1.38
CA GLU A 38 -11.54 -25.52 -2.80
C GLU A 38 -10.40 -24.95 -3.63
N VAL A 39 -9.84 -23.81 -3.20
CA VAL A 39 -8.66 -23.17 -3.79
C VAL A 39 -7.69 -22.71 -2.71
N ALA A 40 -6.39 -22.74 -3.00
CA ALA A 40 -5.36 -22.32 -2.04
C ALA A 40 -5.23 -20.80 -1.92
N SER A 41 -5.40 -20.08 -3.03
CA SER A 41 -5.35 -18.61 -3.14
C SER A 41 -5.96 -18.18 -4.47
N HIS A 42 -6.57 -16.99 -4.53
CA HIS A 42 -7.00 -16.37 -5.79
C HIS A 42 -5.85 -15.64 -6.50
N TYR A 43 -4.83 -15.25 -5.74
CA TYR A 43 -3.74 -14.41 -6.21
C TYR A 43 -2.39 -15.02 -5.85
N SER A 44 -1.44 -14.96 -6.77
CA SER A 44 -0.03 -15.26 -6.54
C SER A 44 0.79 -14.01 -6.27
N GLU A 45 0.27 -12.84 -6.62
CA GLU A 45 0.91 -11.54 -6.46
C GLU A 45 -0.11 -10.41 -6.58
N CYS A 46 0.24 -9.21 -6.11
CA CYS A 46 -0.60 -8.04 -6.24
C CYS A 46 0.20 -6.73 -6.34
N TYR A 47 -0.44 -5.74 -6.96
CA TYR A 47 -0.04 -4.34 -6.86
C TYR A 47 -0.39 -3.79 -5.49
N ILE A 48 0.51 -3.01 -4.90
CA ILE A 48 0.30 -2.32 -3.62
C ILE A 48 0.58 -0.84 -3.79
N THR A 49 -0.16 -0.01 -3.07
CA THR A 49 0.04 1.43 -3.02
C THR A 49 -0.07 1.94 -1.59
N GLU A 50 0.65 3.02 -1.32
CA GLU A 50 0.54 3.83 -0.12
C GLU A 50 0.51 5.28 -0.57
N CYS A 51 -0.43 6.06 -0.02
CA CYS A 51 -0.55 7.50 -0.26
C CYS A 51 -1.27 8.21 0.90
N THR A 52 -1.18 7.65 2.11
CA THR A 52 -1.63 8.34 3.34
C THR A 52 -0.47 9.11 3.96
N TRP A 53 0.72 8.52 4.00
CA TRP A 53 1.92 9.12 4.61
C TRP A 53 3.11 9.26 3.65
N MET A 54 3.12 8.50 2.57
CA MET A 54 4.18 8.50 1.56
C MET A 54 3.54 8.14 0.24
N ARG A 55 3.98 8.71 -0.88
CA ARG A 55 3.45 8.34 -2.20
C ARG A 55 4.33 7.25 -2.79
N LYS A 56 3.99 6.00 -2.50
CA LYS A 56 4.74 4.80 -2.95
C LYS A 56 3.84 3.81 -3.65
N GLU A 57 4.41 3.13 -4.63
CA GLU A 57 3.80 1.98 -5.32
C GLU A 57 4.70 0.77 -5.19
N GLY A 58 4.16 -0.43 -5.43
CA GLY A 58 4.93 -1.64 -5.25
C GLY A 58 4.28 -2.88 -5.80
N TRP A 59 5.00 -3.98 -5.64
CA TRP A 59 4.54 -5.30 -6.06
C TRP A 59 4.86 -6.32 -4.98
N ARG A 60 3.86 -7.13 -4.64
CA ARG A 60 3.95 -8.14 -3.58
C ARG A 60 3.72 -9.52 -4.15
N THR A 61 4.69 -10.40 -3.94
CA THR A 61 4.59 -11.86 -4.14
C THR A 61 4.80 -12.53 -2.78
N PRO A 62 4.45 -13.81 -2.54
CA PRO A 62 4.70 -14.50 -1.27
C PRO A 62 6.11 -14.29 -0.70
N GLN A 63 7.13 -14.29 -1.57
CA GLN A 63 8.53 -14.17 -1.18
C GLN A 63 9.06 -12.73 -1.19
N TRP A 64 8.57 -11.86 -2.07
CA TRP A 64 9.20 -10.56 -2.31
C TRP A 64 8.21 -9.41 -2.21
N LYS A 65 8.66 -8.30 -1.63
CA LYS A 65 7.95 -7.02 -1.62
C LYS A 65 8.88 -5.98 -2.21
N LEU A 66 8.53 -5.53 -3.40
CA LEU A 66 9.13 -4.36 -4.04
C LEU A 66 8.33 -3.13 -3.62
N ILE A 67 9.03 -2.07 -3.25
CA ILE A 67 8.47 -0.73 -3.03
C ILE A 67 9.28 0.25 -3.87
N ARG A 68 8.58 1.16 -4.55
CA ARG A 68 9.13 2.29 -5.28
C ARG A 68 8.50 3.58 -4.81
N ALA A 69 9.31 4.47 -4.25
CA ALA A 69 8.88 5.80 -3.88
C ALA A 69 8.74 6.69 -5.12
N LEU A 70 7.66 7.45 -5.20
CA LEU A 70 7.44 8.43 -6.27
C LEU A 70 7.90 9.84 -5.88
N GLU A 71 8.41 9.98 -4.65
CA GLU A 71 9.03 11.17 -4.06
C GLU A 71 9.73 10.78 -2.75
N PRO A 72 10.68 11.59 -2.25
CA PRO A 72 11.20 11.46 -0.90
C PRO A 72 10.11 11.54 0.17
N ASP A 73 10.27 10.77 1.25
CA ASP A 73 9.36 10.77 2.40
C ASP A 73 10.12 10.94 3.73
N PHE A 74 9.37 11.16 4.82
CA PHE A 74 9.90 11.48 6.15
C PHE A 74 10.60 10.31 6.87
N HIS A 75 10.59 9.09 6.32
CA HIS A 75 11.32 7.95 6.87
C HIS A 75 12.76 7.86 6.36
N PHE A 76 13.18 8.76 5.44
CA PHE A 76 14.53 8.79 4.88
C PHE A 76 14.94 7.46 4.21
N LYS A 77 13.94 6.74 3.67
CA LYS A 77 14.16 5.50 2.93
C LYS A 77 14.60 5.80 1.49
N PRO A 78 15.39 4.91 0.86
CA PRO A 78 15.77 5.07 -0.54
C PRO A 78 14.53 4.94 -1.46
N GLU A 79 14.68 5.38 -2.71
CA GLU A 79 13.61 5.30 -3.71
C GLU A 79 13.17 3.85 -3.97
N ILE A 80 14.11 2.90 -3.94
CA ILE A 80 13.85 1.50 -4.24
C ILE A 80 14.13 0.67 -2.99
N GLU A 81 13.13 -0.09 -2.57
CA GLU A 81 13.23 -1.04 -1.47
C GLU A 81 12.78 -2.43 -1.94
N LEU A 82 13.55 -3.45 -1.60
CA LEU A 82 13.22 -4.85 -1.87
C LEU A 82 13.45 -5.68 -0.62
N TYR A 83 12.41 -6.39 -0.18
CA TYR A 83 12.48 -7.24 1.02
C TYR A 83 12.12 -8.68 0.67
N ASN A 84 12.91 -9.64 1.16
CA ASN A 84 12.59 -11.07 1.09
C ASN A 84 11.80 -11.47 2.34
N LEU A 85 10.53 -11.76 2.19
CA LEU A 85 9.58 -11.93 3.30
C LEU A 85 9.60 -13.34 3.88
N VAL A 86 10.31 -14.26 3.24
CA VAL A 86 10.57 -15.60 3.78
C VAL A 86 11.73 -15.53 4.77
N THR A 87 12.82 -14.84 4.42
CA THR A 87 14.03 -14.76 5.24
C THR A 87 14.07 -13.51 6.13
N ASP A 88 13.34 -12.46 5.78
CA ASP A 88 13.23 -11.18 6.47
C ASP A 88 11.74 -10.77 6.58
N PRO A 89 10.94 -11.49 7.39
CA PRO A 89 9.50 -11.22 7.53
C PRO A 89 9.20 -9.87 8.21
N LEU A 90 10.19 -9.25 8.84
CA LEU A 90 10.07 -7.94 9.48
C LEU A 90 10.51 -6.77 8.59
N GLU A 91 10.92 -7.04 7.34
CA GLU A 91 11.31 -6.04 6.36
C GLU A 91 12.44 -5.11 6.87
N LEU A 92 13.43 -5.67 7.55
CA LEU A 92 14.53 -4.92 8.16
C LEU A 92 15.71 -4.71 7.22
N ASN A 93 15.86 -5.55 6.20
CA ASN A 93 17.02 -5.60 5.33
C ASN A 93 16.61 -5.33 3.88
N ASN A 94 16.81 -4.09 3.42
CA ASN A 94 16.61 -3.75 2.02
C ASN A 94 17.72 -4.40 1.18
N VAL A 95 17.35 -5.35 0.31
CA VAL A 95 18.28 -6.10 -0.55
C VAL A 95 18.26 -5.65 -2.03
N ALA A 96 17.73 -4.46 -2.32
CA ALA A 96 17.54 -3.99 -3.69
C ALA A 96 18.84 -3.92 -4.51
N GLU A 97 19.96 -3.51 -3.90
CA GLU A 97 21.26 -3.43 -4.58
C GLU A 97 21.89 -4.81 -4.81
N GLN A 98 21.58 -5.77 -3.93
CA GLN A 98 22.10 -7.13 -3.99
C GLN A 98 21.33 -7.99 -5.00
N GLU A 99 20.06 -7.69 -5.23
CA GLU A 99 19.15 -8.47 -6.08
C GLU A 99 18.57 -7.64 -7.25
N PRO A 100 19.39 -7.01 -8.11
CA PRO A 100 18.92 -6.10 -9.15
C PRO A 100 18.02 -6.79 -10.19
N GLY A 101 18.24 -8.08 -10.46
CA GLY A 101 17.38 -8.86 -11.36
C GLY A 101 15.97 -9.07 -10.81
N VAL A 102 15.83 -9.21 -9.48
CA VAL A 102 14.52 -9.31 -8.82
C VAL A 102 13.81 -7.95 -8.87
N VAL A 103 14.54 -6.85 -8.60
CA VAL A 103 14.01 -5.49 -8.73
C VAL A 103 13.46 -5.25 -10.14
N GLU A 104 14.23 -5.58 -11.17
CA GLU A 104 13.81 -5.40 -12.57
C GLU A 104 12.57 -6.24 -12.89
N ALA A 105 12.59 -7.53 -12.55
CA ALA A 105 11.47 -8.44 -12.84
C ALA A 105 10.16 -7.97 -12.18
N LEU A 106 10.21 -7.59 -10.91
CA LEU A 106 9.02 -7.12 -10.18
C LEU A 106 8.58 -5.72 -10.64
N THR A 107 9.52 -4.84 -11.00
CA THR A 107 9.20 -3.53 -11.59
C THR A 107 8.47 -3.69 -12.91
N ASN A 108 8.89 -4.62 -13.76
CA ASN A 108 8.25 -4.88 -15.04
C ASN A 108 6.83 -5.42 -14.86
N ARG A 109 6.60 -6.33 -13.90
CA ARG A 109 5.25 -6.82 -13.57
C ARG A 109 4.34 -5.69 -13.07
N MET A 110 4.87 -4.86 -12.17
CA MET A 110 4.16 -3.69 -11.64
C MET A 110 3.73 -2.74 -12.75
N ARG A 111 4.67 -2.34 -13.62
CA ARG A 111 4.40 -1.43 -14.74
C ARG A 111 3.43 -2.03 -15.76
N ALA A 112 3.55 -3.32 -16.05
CA ALA A 112 2.61 -4.01 -16.94
C ALA A 112 1.19 -4.01 -16.38
N TRP A 113 1.03 -4.26 -15.08
CA TRP A 113 -0.27 -4.19 -14.41
C TRP A 113 -0.85 -2.77 -14.43
N VAL A 114 -0.03 -1.75 -14.12
CA VAL A 114 -0.46 -0.35 -14.16
C VAL A 114 -0.94 0.02 -15.57
N ALA A 115 -0.14 -0.27 -16.60
CA ALA A 115 -0.48 0.02 -17.98
C ALA A 115 -1.78 -0.68 -18.42
N GLN A 116 -1.97 -1.95 -18.04
CA GLN A 116 -3.20 -2.68 -18.30
C GLN A 116 -4.41 -2.01 -17.65
N ARG A 117 -4.29 -1.56 -16.40
CA ARG A 117 -5.39 -0.92 -15.67
C ARG A 117 -5.71 0.47 -16.22
N GLU A 118 -4.71 1.26 -16.55
CA GLU A 118 -4.89 2.57 -17.20
C GLU A 118 -5.61 2.40 -18.55
N GLN A 119 -5.19 1.43 -19.37
CA GLN A 119 -5.86 1.13 -20.63
C GLN A 119 -7.32 0.69 -20.43
N ALA A 120 -7.58 -0.20 -19.46
CA ALA A 120 -8.92 -0.72 -19.20
C ALA A 120 -9.89 0.35 -18.66
N LYS A 121 -9.38 1.33 -17.90
CA LYS A 121 -10.20 2.37 -17.26
C LYS A 121 -10.19 3.71 -18.01
N GLY A 122 -9.25 3.91 -18.94
CA GLY A 122 -9.10 5.17 -19.68
C GLY A 122 -8.66 6.34 -18.81
N ILE A 123 -8.06 6.08 -17.64
CA ILE A 123 -7.60 7.09 -16.69
C ILE A 123 -6.16 6.80 -16.28
N THR A 124 -5.36 7.85 -16.06
CA THR A 124 -4.01 7.73 -15.51
C THR A 124 -4.07 7.27 -14.06
N ASN A 125 -3.13 6.41 -13.66
CA ASN A 125 -2.94 5.93 -12.30
C ASN A 125 -2.92 7.11 -11.31
N PRO A 126 -3.85 7.15 -10.35
CA PRO A 126 -3.95 8.25 -9.39
C PRO A 126 -2.66 8.51 -8.59
N MET A 127 -1.77 7.51 -8.48
CA MET A 127 -0.45 7.69 -7.86
C MET A 127 0.42 8.73 -8.57
N TYR A 128 0.20 8.98 -9.86
CA TYR A 128 0.95 9.94 -10.67
C TYR A 128 0.28 11.32 -10.73
N THR A 129 -1.02 11.41 -10.42
CA THR A 129 -1.80 12.64 -10.56
C THR A 129 -2.22 13.25 -9.22
N ASN A 130 -2.26 12.46 -8.14
CA ASN A 130 -2.60 12.93 -6.80
C ASN A 130 -1.42 13.66 -6.13
N LEU A 131 -1.06 14.84 -6.64
CA LEU A 131 0.07 15.65 -6.18
C LEU A 131 -0.25 16.56 -4.99
N LYS A 132 -1.50 16.61 -4.53
CA LYS A 132 -1.95 17.40 -3.36
C LYS A 132 -2.39 16.50 -2.20
N TRP A 133 -1.93 15.26 -2.19
CA TRP A 133 -2.34 14.22 -1.23
C TRP A 133 -2.10 14.60 0.24
N THR A 134 -1.09 15.43 0.50
CA THR A 134 -0.75 15.88 1.86
C THR A 134 -1.72 16.91 2.44
N GLY A 135 -2.50 17.59 1.58
CA GLY A 135 -3.35 18.72 1.95
C GLY A 135 -2.60 20.01 2.35
N VAL A 136 -1.29 19.92 2.62
CA VAL A 136 -0.45 21.04 3.09
C VAL A 136 0.43 21.63 1.99
N LYS A 137 0.79 20.82 0.98
CA LYS A 137 1.62 21.20 -0.16
C LYS A 137 1.07 20.58 -1.44
N GLU A 138 1.23 21.30 -2.55
CA GLU A 138 1.04 20.78 -3.90
C GLU A 138 2.39 20.43 -4.55
N GLY A 139 2.43 19.29 -5.23
CA GLY A 139 3.64 18.78 -5.88
C GLY A 139 4.52 17.93 -4.96
N PRO A 140 5.50 17.21 -5.55
CA PRO A 140 6.32 16.29 -4.80
C PRO A 140 7.30 16.99 -3.85
N PHE A 141 7.62 16.35 -2.74
CA PHE A 141 8.77 16.69 -1.90
C PHE A 141 10.07 16.60 -2.70
N GLN A 142 10.98 17.52 -2.44
CA GLN A 142 12.32 17.57 -3.04
C GLN A 142 13.35 16.86 -2.17
N SER A 143 13.06 16.68 -0.88
CA SER A 143 13.90 15.94 0.06
C SER A 143 13.09 15.32 1.20
N SER A 144 13.64 14.29 1.83
CA SER A 144 13.06 13.69 3.04
C SER A 144 12.99 14.69 4.21
N GLN A 145 13.93 15.63 4.27
CA GLN A 145 13.90 16.69 5.29
C GLN A 145 12.71 17.62 5.07
N GLU A 146 12.46 18.04 3.83
CA GLU A 146 11.26 18.84 3.51
C GLU A 146 9.98 18.08 3.86
N ALA A 147 9.91 16.78 3.54
CA ALA A 147 8.77 15.94 3.89
C ALA A 147 8.57 15.87 5.41
N TYR A 148 9.64 15.66 6.17
CA TYR A 148 9.62 15.60 7.63
C TYR A 148 9.19 16.93 8.28
N ASP A 149 9.71 18.05 7.78
CA ASP A 149 9.41 19.37 8.33
C ASP A 149 7.98 19.82 7.99
N THR A 150 7.47 19.40 6.82
CA THR A 150 6.13 19.76 6.34
C THR A 150 5.05 18.87 6.92
N GLN A 151 5.30 17.56 6.97
CA GLN A 151 4.39 16.59 7.54
C GLN A 151 4.63 16.55 9.04
N TYR A 152 3.93 17.42 9.76
CA TYR A 152 3.96 17.42 11.22
C TYR A 152 3.32 16.14 11.77
N ILE A 153 4.13 15.09 11.85
CA ILE A 153 3.78 13.85 12.52
C ILE A 153 4.04 14.13 13.99
N GLY A 154 3.02 14.61 14.69
CA GLY A 154 3.14 14.98 16.10
C GLY A 154 3.90 13.92 16.90
N SER A 155 4.74 14.35 17.83
CA SER A 155 5.57 13.41 18.60
C SER A 155 4.70 12.42 19.40
N ALA A 156 5.24 11.25 19.77
CA ALA A 156 4.54 10.32 20.67
C ALA A 156 4.04 11.02 21.96
N LYS A 157 4.81 11.99 22.46
CA LYS A 157 4.43 12.84 23.61
C LYS A 157 3.23 13.73 23.31
N GLN A 158 3.12 14.23 22.09
CA GLN A 158 2.04 15.09 21.64
C GLN A 158 0.78 14.31 21.31
N ALA A 159 0.91 13.12 20.71
CA ALA A 159 -0.17 12.16 20.57
C ALA A 159 -0.70 11.75 21.95
N ALA A 160 0.18 11.44 22.92
CA ALA A 160 -0.21 11.16 24.30
C ALA A 160 -0.91 12.35 24.97
N LYS A 161 -0.44 13.59 24.74
CA LYS A 161 -1.10 14.81 25.23
C LYS A 161 -2.50 15.00 24.63
N LEU A 162 -2.66 14.78 23.33
CA LEU A 162 -3.95 14.85 22.62
C LEU A 162 -4.92 13.77 23.13
N GLN A 163 -4.44 12.53 23.29
CA GLN A 163 -5.21 11.40 23.82
C GLN A 163 -5.61 11.59 25.29
N ALA A 164 -4.80 12.29 26.09
CA ALA A 164 -5.12 12.58 27.49
C ALA A 164 -6.31 13.57 27.64
N GLY A 165 -6.64 14.33 26.60
CA GLY A 165 -7.68 15.37 26.60
C GLY A 165 -7.35 16.56 27.52
N ASN A 166 -8.03 17.71 27.32
CA ASN A 166 -8.00 18.82 28.28
C ASN A 166 -8.70 18.38 29.58
N LYS A 167 -7.98 17.70 30.47
CA LYS A 167 -8.43 17.42 31.84
C LYS A 167 -8.41 18.67 32.75
N ASP A 168 -7.93 19.81 32.24
CA ASP A 168 -7.73 21.02 33.04
C ASP A 168 -8.75 22.15 32.82
N ASP A 169 -9.71 22.02 31.89
CA ASP A 169 -10.72 23.09 31.63
C ASP A 169 -12.06 22.92 32.37
N LYS A 170 -12.08 22.13 33.45
CA LYS A 170 -13.18 22.15 34.42
C LYS A 170 -12.63 22.31 35.83
N LYS A 171 -12.26 23.54 36.17
CA LYS A 171 -12.30 24.02 37.55
C LYS A 171 -13.18 25.28 37.58
N ASP A 172 -14.35 25.05 38.16
CA ASP A 172 -15.28 25.97 38.84
C ASP A 172 -15.88 27.14 38.04
#